data_AF-A0A382VBP5-F1
#
_entry.id   AF-A0A382VBP5-F1
#
_cell.length_a   1.000
_cell.length_b   1.000
_cell.length_c   1.000
_cell.angle_alpha   90.00
_cell.angle_beta   90.00
_cell.angle_gamma   90.00
#
_symmetry.space_group_name_H-M   'P 1'
#
loop_
_entity.id
_entity.type
_entity.pdbx_description
1 polymer ?
#
loop_
_entity_poly.entity_id
_entity_poly.type
_entity_poly.pdbx_seq_one_letter_code
_entity_poly.pdbx_strand_id
1 'polypeptide(L)'
;IITPGVLGLTEVEPASLFAKAVGPVSVSFTTANPLPGDGHIVITFPLGFGLIGGEVMSLAGDGPSFDGMTTVALSEHSVIISRLEGSLVEADTKVFLALNGIKNPPVSGPTGAYSVKTETSAGVTIDQATYVSSDIMFEEVIPKPTENPLPDSSKGDSKSDVEPSTEVASEDPENIRAPLPEAASDDHENIGATLVGAALAKAAAEDPESIGAALAEAASEDPESIGAALAKAAAEDPESIGAALAEAASEDPESIGAALAEAASNDPESIGAALAEAASNDPESI
;
A
#
# COMPACT_ATOMS: atom_id res chain seq x y z
N ILE A 1 26.41 24.53 -13.64
CA ILE A 1 26.29 23.07 -13.49
C ILE A 1 25.83 22.88 -12.06
N ILE A 2 24.60 22.40 -11.86
CA ILE A 2 24.14 21.98 -10.54
C ILE A 2 24.58 20.53 -10.41
N THR A 3 25.27 20.18 -9.33
CA THR A 3 25.50 18.76 -9.00
C THR A 3 24.19 18.25 -8.41
N PRO A 4 23.52 17.24 -9.01
CA PRO A 4 22.25 16.76 -8.48
C PRO A 4 22.38 16.24 -7.04
N GLY A 5 21.43 16.59 -6.18
CA GLY A 5 21.27 15.97 -4.87
C GLY A 5 20.73 14.54 -4.97
N VAL A 6 20.81 13.81 -3.87
CA VAL A 6 20.23 12.46 -3.76
C VAL A 6 18.89 12.60 -3.04
N LEU A 7 17.80 12.12 -3.65
CA LEU A 7 16.51 12.08 -2.96
C LEU A 7 16.56 11.11 -1.79
N GLY A 8 16.10 11.54 -0.61
CA GLY A 8 16.03 10.70 0.59
C GLY A 8 14.75 9.88 0.62
N LEU A 9 14.76 8.75 1.34
CA LEU A 9 13.58 7.91 1.64
C LEU A 9 12.64 7.74 0.43
N THR A 10 13.21 7.41 -0.73
CA THR A 10 12.44 7.34 -1.98
C THR A 10 11.78 5.99 -2.12
N GLU A 11 10.48 5.99 -2.34
CA GLU A 11 9.63 4.81 -2.46
C GLU A 11 8.64 4.97 -3.62
N VAL A 12 8.37 3.87 -4.32
CA VAL A 12 7.40 3.78 -5.41
C VAL A 12 6.67 2.45 -5.26
N GLU A 13 5.38 2.48 -4.93
CA GLU A 13 4.60 1.29 -4.54
C GLU A 13 3.28 1.22 -5.32
N PRO A 14 3.08 0.21 -6.17
CA PRO A 14 1.78 -0.09 -6.77
C PRO A 14 0.79 -0.58 -5.71
N ALA A 15 -0.42 -0.01 -5.68
CA ALA A 15 -1.45 -0.43 -4.72
C ALA A 15 -1.97 -1.87 -4.95
N SER A 16 -1.77 -2.41 -6.14
CA SER A 16 -2.01 -3.82 -6.45
C SER A 16 -0.71 -4.43 -6.93
N LEU A 17 -0.36 -5.61 -6.43
CA LEU A 17 0.80 -6.37 -6.88
C LEU A 17 0.42 -7.50 -7.84
N PHE A 18 -0.76 -7.46 -8.46
CA PHE A 18 -1.13 -8.45 -9.49
C PHE A 18 -0.71 -7.99 -10.89
N ALA A 19 -0.18 -8.91 -11.69
CA ALA A 19 0.14 -8.68 -13.09
C ALA A 19 -1.09 -8.16 -13.86
N LYS A 20 -0.89 -7.22 -14.79
CA LYS A 20 -1.92 -6.55 -15.60
C LYS A 20 -2.95 -5.70 -14.83
N ALA A 21 -2.94 -5.70 -13.51
CA ALA A 21 -3.82 -4.85 -12.72
C ALA A 21 -3.61 -3.38 -13.09
N VAL A 22 -4.68 -2.60 -13.02
CA VAL A 22 -4.66 -1.15 -13.25
C VAL A 22 -5.06 -0.48 -11.97
N GLY A 23 -4.22 0.41 -11.45
CA GLY A 23 -4.47 1.03 -10.17
C GLY A 23 -3.58 2.23 -9.86
N PRO A 24 -3.70 2.78 -8.65
CA PRO A 24 -2.81 3.80 -8.15
C PRO A 24 -1.41 3.24 -7.87
N VAL A 25 -0.40 4.09 -8.05
CA VAL A 25 0.97 3.92 -7.56
C VAL A 25 1.30 5.09 -6.64
N SER A 26 1.67 4.80 -5.41
CA SER A 26 2.14 5.78 -4.44
C SER A 26 3.63 6.06 -4.67
N VAL A 27 4.03 7.32 -4.62
CA VAL A 27 5.42 7.74 -4.72
C VAL A 27 5.73 8.70 -3.59
N SER A 28 6.78 8.43 -2.83
CA SER A 28 7.23 9.33 -1.77
C SER A 28 8.74 9.54 -1.82
N PHE A 29 9.21 10.71 -1.40
CA PHE A 29 10.63 11.03 -1.29
C PHE A 29 10.85 12.30 -0.43
N THR A 30 12.08 12.53 0.00
CA THR A 30 12.51 13.77 0.65
C THR A 30 13.46 14.53 -0.29
N THR A 31 13.17 15.82 -0.54
CA THR A 31 14.02 16.70 -1.35
C THR A 31 15.37 16.94 -0.67
N ALA A 32 16.46 16.96 -1.45
CA ALA A 32 17.78 17.35 -0.94
C ALA A 32 18.10 18.81 -1.27
N ASN A 33 17.54 19.33 -2.37
CA ASN A 33 17.62 20.73 -2.74
C ASN A 33 16.21 21.31 -2.91
N PRO A 34 16.04 22.64 -2.77
CA PRO A 34 14.75 23.26 -3.00
C PRO A 34 14.25 23.04 -4.42
N LEU A 35 12.99 22.62 -4.57
CA LEU A 35 12.30 22.42 -5.83
C LEU A 35 11.44 23.65 -6.17
N PRO A 36 11.77 24.39 -7.25
CA PRO A 36 11.02 25.57 -7.68
C PRO A 36 9.53 25.33 -7.92
N GLY A 37 8.75 26.40 -7.81
CA GLY A 37 7.30 26.43 -8.07
C GLY A 37 6.87 25.99 -9.48
N ASP A 38 7.79 26.07 -10.45
CA ASP A 38 7.63 25.65 -11.84
C ASP A 38 8.43 24.38 -12.18
N GLY A 39 9.00 23.71 -11.16
CA GLY A 39 9.79 22.50 -11.34
C GLY A 39 8.97 21.30 -11.81
N HIS A 40 9.68 20.29 -12.29
CA HIS A 40 9.12 19.01 -12.73
C HIS A 40 9.49 17.89 -11.78
N ILE A 41 8.62 16.89 -11.66
CA ILE A 41 8.95 15.58 -11.11
C ILE A 41 8.87 14.56 -12.23
N VAL A 42 9.88 13.72 -12.35
CA VAL A 42 9.92 12.65 -13.34
C VAL A 42 10.02 11.32 -12.61
N ILE A 43 9.02 10.46 -12.80
CA ILE A 43 9.01 9.09 -12.30
C ILE A 43 9.18 8.18 -13.50
N THR A 44 10.24 7.37 -13.50
CA THR A 44 10.50 6.39 -14.55
C THR A 44 10.17 5.01 -14.03
N PHE A 45 9.23 4.36 -14.71
CA PHE A 45 8.80 3.00 -14.44
C PHE A 45 9.69 2.01 -15.20
N PRO A 46 9.93 0.82 -14.64
CA PRO A 46 10.55 -0.28 -15.36
C PRO A 46 9.77 -0.69 -16.62
N LEU A 47 10.42 -1.48 -17.48
CA LEU A 47 9.77 -2.06 -18.65
C LEU A 47 8.61 -2.96 -18.23
N GLY A 48 7.50 -2.89 -18.97
CA GLY A 48 6.31 -3.72 -18.75
C GLY A 48 5.15 -2.97 -18.11
N PHE A 49 5.40 -1.88 -17.38
CA PHE A 49 4.33 -0.99 -16.95
C PHE A 49 3.66 -0.31 -18.14
N GLY A 50 2.33 -0.26 -18.12
CA GLY A 50 1.55 0.51 -19.07
C GLY A 50 1.07 1.81 -18.43
N LEU A 51 1.31 2.94 -19.09
CA LEU A 51 0.83 4.24 -18.62
C LEU A 51 -0.49 4.55 -19.37
N ILE A 52 -1.62 4.34 -18.70
CA ILE A 52 -2.95 4.57 -19.26
C ILE A 52 -3.34 5.99 -18.89
N GLY A 53 -3.32 6.90 -19.87
CA GLY A 53 -3.30 8.35 -19.66
C GLY A 53 -4.35 8.97 -18.72
N GLY A 54 -3.96 10.12 -18.14
CA GLY A 54 -4.84 11.27 -17.96
C GLY A 54 -5.12 11.78 -16.55
N GLU A 55 -5.10 10.92 -15.53
CA GLU A 55 -5.58 11.30 -14.19
C GLU A 55 -4.53 11.04 -13.11
N VAL A 56 -3.66 12.01 -12.83
CA VAL A 56 -3.12 12.15 -11.47
C VAL A 56 -4.16 12.97 -10.72
N MET A 57 -4.91 12.31 -9.85
CA MET A 57 -5.93 12.96 -9.02
C MET A 57 -5.73 12.48 -7.58
N SER A 58 -4.59 12.85 -7.01
CA SER A 58 -4.49 13.42 -5.66
C SER A 58 -3.00 13.61 -5.32
N LEU A 59 -2.58 14.87 -5.20
CA LEU A 59 -1.40 15.22 -4.40
C LEU A 59 -1.94 15.41 -2.98
N ALA A 60 -1.77 14.42 -2.12
CA ALA A 60 -2.17 14.52 -0.72
C ALA A 60 -0.97 14.16 0.16
N GLY A 61 -0.55 15.09 1.00
CA GLY A 61 0.43 14.86 2.05
C GLY A 61 0.52 16.08 2.94
N ASP A 62 0.34 15.87 4.24
CA ASP A 62 0.50 16.88 5.30
C ASP A 62 1.91 17.48 5.25
N GLY A 63 2.03 18.73 4.79
CA GLY A 63 3.28 19.48 4.60
C GLY A 63 3.07 20.66 3.65
N PRO A 64 4.04 21.61 3.46
CA PRO A 64 3.89 22.69 2.51
C PRO A 64 3.60 22.10 1.13
N SER A 65 2.33 22.25 0.75
CA SER A 65 1.70 21.48 -0.30
C SER A 65 2.36 21.72 -1.64
N PHE A 66 2.37 20.68 -2.48
CA PHE A 66 2.35 20.86 -3.93
C PHE A 66 1.10 21.68 -4.29
N ASP A 67 1.25 22.99 -4.23
CA ASP A 67 0.29 23.98 -4.63
C ASP A 67 0.54 24.43 -6.08
N GLY A 68 -0.33 25.32 -6.56
CA GLY A 68 -0.37 25.72 -7.96
C GLY A 68 -1.13 24.71 -8.82
N MET A 69 -1.10 24.94 -10.13
CA MET A 69 -1.67 24.02 -11.11
C MET A 69 -0.64 22.94 -11.45
N THR A 70 -1.05 21.69 -11.51
CA THR A 70 -0.20 20.59 -11.96
C THR A 70 -0.71 20.02 -13.28
N THR A 71 0.22 19.64 -14.14
CA THR A 71 -0.08 18.96 -15.41
C THR A 71 0.75 17.69 -15.50
N VAL A 72 0.21 16.69 -16.17
CA VAL A 72 0.84 15.38 -16.31
C VAL A 72 1.08 15.11 -17.78
N ALA A 73 2.31 14.77 -18.10
CA ALA A 73 2.70 14.26 -19.41
C ALA A 73 3.20 12.83 -19.27
N LEU A 74 2.80 11.97 -20.19
CA LEU A 74 3.33 10.62 -20.28
C LEU A 74 4.38 10.57 -21.39
N SER A 75 5.53 10.01 -21.06
CA SER A 75 6.53 9.51 -21.99
C SER A 75 6.54 7.99 -21.90
N GLU A 76 7.14 7.30 -22.88
CA GLU A 76 7.08 5.84 -23.07
C GLU A 76 7.07 5.02 -21.77
N HIS A 77 7.99 5.33 -20.85
CA HIS A 77 8.12 4.68 -19.53
C HIS A 77 8.18 5.70 -18.38
N SER A 78 7.71 6.93 -18.57
CA SER A 78 7.83 7.95 -17.54
C SER A 78 6.60 8.82 -17.40
N VAL A 79 6.28 9.13 -16.15
CA VAL A 79 5.29 10.13 -15.76
C VAL A 79 6.04 11.40 -15.42
N ILE A 80 5.71 12.50 -16.11
CA ILE A 80 6.27 13.82 -15.88
C ILE A 80 5.18 14.69 -15.30
N ILE A 81 5.40 15.23 -14.11
CA ILE A 81 4.49 16.13 -13.41
C ILE A 81 5.11 17.51 -13.42
N SER A 82 4.48 18.43 -14.13
CA SER A 82 4.91 19.82 -14.21
C SER A 82 4.07 20.70 -13.29
N ARG A 83 4.73 21.51 -12.48
CA ARG A 83 4.10 22.52 -11.64
C ARG A 83 4.00 23.84 -12.39
N LEU A 84 2.92 24.59 -12.16
CA LEU A 84 2.72 25.94 -12.66
C LEU A 84 2.23 26.83 -11.52
N GLU A 85 2.99 27.88 -11.22
CA GLU A 85 2.68 28.85 -10.15
C GLU A 85 2.61 28.24 -8.74
N GLY A 86 3.32 27.14 -8.49
CA GLY A 86 3.49 26.62 -7.13
C GLY A 86 4.42 27.49 -6.28
N SER A 87 4.36 27.32 -4.97
CA SER A 87 5.35 27.79 -4.00
C SER A 87 6.62 26.93 -4.09
N LEU A 88 7.73 27.49 -3.61
CA LEU A 88 8.98 26.75 -3.45
C LEU A 88 8.76 25.59 -2.46
N VAL A 89 9.18 24.38 -2.83
CA VAL A 89 9.33 23.26 -1.89
C VAL A 89 10.77 23.33 -1.38
N GLU A 90 10.96 23.51 -0.08
CA GLU A 90 12.29 23.63 0.52
C GLU A 90 13.07 22.30 0.45
N ALA A 91 14.37 22.35 0.73
CA ALA A 91 15.12 21.12 1.02
C ALA A 91 14.57 20.43 2.28
N ASP A 92 14.89 19.15 2.45
CA ASP A 92 14.47 18.31 3.58
C ASP A 92 12.94 18.23 3.74
N THR A 93 12.21 18.41 2.64
CA THR A 93 10.74 18.37 2.62
C THR A 93 10.28 17.05 2.03
N LYS A 94 9.40 16.34 2.75
CA LYS A 94 8.77 15.12 2.26
C LYS A 94 7.69 15.44 1.22
N VAL A 95 7.72 14.72 0.13
CA VAL A 95 6.76 14.79 -0.98
C VAL A 95 6.04 13.46 -1.08
N PHE A 96 4.73 13.51 -1.32
CA PHE A 96 3.90 12.33 -1.58
C PHE A 96 3.02 12.57 -2.81
N LEU A 97 2.94 11.57 -3.68
CA LEU A 97 2.19 11.58 -4.92
C LEU A 97 1.40 10.28 -5.05
N ALA A 98 0.16 10.35 -5.53
CA ALA A 98 -0.59 9.17 -5.97
C ALA A 98 -0.84 9.26 -7.49
N LEU A 99 -0.28 8.31 -8.24
CA LEU A 99 -0.39 8.23 -9.70
C LEU A 99 -1.43 7.18 -10.07
N ASN A 100 -2.61 7.59 -10.56
CA ASN A 100 -3.61 6.62 -11.03
C ASN A 100 -3.38 6.25 -12.50
N GLY A 101 -4.07 5.20 -12.95
CA GLY A 101 -4.04 4.77 -14.35
C GLY A 101 -2.74 4.06 -14.74
N ILE A 102 -2.00 3.53 -13.76
CA ILE A 102 -0.80 2.74 -14.02
C ILE A 102 -1.21 1.27 -14.13
N LYS A 103 -0.81 0.65 -15.23
CA LYS A 103 -0.98 -0.79 -15.45
C LYS A 103 0.30 -1.52 -15.09
N ASN A 104 0.18 -2.53 -14.24
CA ASN A 104 1.28 -3.39 -13.86
C ASN A 104 1.81 -4.23 -15.03
N PRO A 105 3.06 -4.73 -14.93
CA PRO A 105 3.64 -5.64 -15.92
C PRO A 105 2.71 -6.81 -16.29
N PRO A 106 2.81 -7.32 -17.53
CA PRO A 106 1.90 -8.34 -18.03
C PRO A 106 2.15 -9.75 -17.45
N VAL A 107 3.26 -9.93 -16.73
CA VAL A 107 3.72 -11.21 -16.16
C VAL A 107 4.06 -11.01 -14.69
N SER A 108 4.00 -12.10 -13.92
CA SER A 108 4.50 -12.15 -12.55
C SER A 108 6.03 -12.09 -12.49
N GLY A 109 6.55 -11.79 -11.30
CA GLY A 109 7.98 -11.64 -11.03
C GLY A 109 8.40 -10.19 -10.72
N PRO A 110 9.71 -9.94 -10.59
CA PRO A 110 10.21 -8.62 -10.19
C PRO A 110 9.91 -7.56 -11.25
N THR A 111 9.46 -6.40 -10.80
CA THR A 111 9.14 -5.27 -11.68
C THR A 111 10.37 -4.66 -12.33
N GLY A 112 11.53 -4.75 -11.67
CA GLY A 112 12.72 -3.95 -11.98
C GLY A 112 12.74 -2.64 -11.19
N ALA A 113 13.86 -1.93 -11.22
CA ALA A 113 14.04 -0.74 -10.38
C ALA A 113 13.37 0.50 -10.99
N TYR A 114 12.67 1.27 -10.15
CA TYR A 114 12.16 2.59 -10.51
C TYR A 114 13.28 3.63 -10.40
N SER A 115 13.03 4.82 -10.96
CA SER A 115 13.84 6.00 -10.64
C SER A 115 12.96 7.24 -10.54
N VAL A 116 13.37 8.17 -9.66
CA VAL A 116 12.66 9.43 -9.42
C VAL A 116 13.65 10.58 -9.57
N LYS A 117 13.21 11.66 -10.22
CA LYS A 117 13.98 12.90 -10.35
C LYS A 117 13.12 14.12 -10.08
N THR A 118 13.75 15.15 -9.56
CA THR A 118 13.23 16.51 -9.60
C THR A 118 14.06 17.32 -10.60
N GLU A 119 13.40 18.17 -11.38
CA GLU A 119 14.05 18.99 -12.40
C GLU A 119 13.55 20.43 -12.33
N THR A 120 14.40 21.36 -12.77
CA THR A 120 13.96 22.72 -13.10
C THR A 120 12.95 22.70 -14.25
N SER A 121 12.21 23.80 -14.45
CA SER A 121 11.31 23.95 -15.62
C SER A 121 12.01 23.74 -16.98
N ALA A 122 13.33 23.95 -17.03
CA ALA A 122 14.17 23.74 -18.20
C ALA A 122 14.69 22.30 -18.39
N GLY A 123 14.29 21.35 -17.53
CA GLY A 123 14.72 19.94 -17.61
C GLY A 123 16.12 19.66 -17.05
N VAL A 124 16.70 20.59 -16.29
CA VAL A 124 17.96 20.34 -15.55
C VAL A 124 17.65 19.63 -14.25
N THR A 125 18.27 18.47 -14.00
CA THR A 125 18.10 17.69 -12.77
C THR A 125 18.58 18.46 -11.53
N ILE A 126 17.73 18.51 -10.52
CA ILE A 126 17.96 19.11 -9.20
C ILE A 126 18.34 18.00 -8.21
N ASP A 127 17.48 17.00 -8.06
CA ASP A 127 17.72 15.82 -7.24
C ASP A 127 17.36 14.54 -8.01
N GLN A 128 17.92 13.41 -7.59
CA GLN A 128 17.65 12.11 -8.20
C GLN A 128 17.78 10.94 -7.22
N ALA A 129 16.92 9.94 -7.39
CA ALA A 129 17.10 8.57 -6.93
C ALA A 129 17.16 7.68 -8.18
N THR A 130 18.37 7.24 -8.56
CA THR A 130 18.58 6.45 -9.78
C THR A 130 18.22 4.98 -9.61
N TYR A 131 18.03 4.54 -8.36
CA TYR A 131 17.63 3.19 -8.00
C TYR A 131 16.65 3.28 -6.85
N VAL A 132 15.42 2.86 -7.11
CA VAL A 132 14.39 2.58 -6.12
C VAL A 132 14.06 1.11 -6.28
N SER A 133 13.95 0.39 -5.16
CA SER A 133 13.77 -1.06 -5.14
C SER A 133 12.58 -1.51 -6.00
N SER A 134 12.69 -2.74 -6.52
CA SER A 134 11.62 -3.37 -7.30
C SER A 134 10.60 -4.06 -6.41
N ASP A 135 9.36 -4.16 -6.89
CA ASP A 135 8.31 -4.96 -6.28
C ASP A 135 8.23 -6.33 -6.94
N ILE A 136 7.49 -7.25 -6.30
CA ILE A 136 7.20 -8.58 -6.85
C ILE A 136 5.74 -8.62 -7.31
N MET A 137 5.52 -8.89 -8.60
CA MET A 137 4.20 -9.07 -9.18
C MET A 137 3.75 -10.53 -9.05
N PHE A 138 2.51 -10.74 -8.61
CA PHE A 138 1.84 -12.02 -8.56
C PHE A 138 1.02 -12.27 -9.83
N GLU A 139 0.78 -13.54 -10.14
CA GLU A 139 -0.05 -13.88 -11.29
C GLU A 139 -1.52 -13.56 -11.01
N GLU A 140 -2.22 -12.99 -11.99
CA GLU A 140 -3.66 -12.75 -11.87
C GLU A 140 -4.39 -14.10 -11.83
N VAL A 141 -4.85 -14.50 -10.64
CA VAL A 141 -5.65 -15.72 -10.47
C VAL A 141 -7.03 -15.44 -11.04
N ILE A 142 -7.27 -15.82 -12.30
CA ILE A 142 -8.62 -15.82 -12.86
C ILE A 142 -9.38 -16.98 -12.21
N PRO A 143 -10.40 -16.74 -11.36
CA PRO A 143 -11.22 -17.84 -10.85
C PRO A 143 -11.84 -18.57 -12.04
N LYS A 144 -11.62 -19.89 -12.12
CA LYS A 144 -12.32 -20.72 -13.11
C LYS A 144 -13.82 -20.48 -12.93
N PRO A 145 -14.60 -20.32 -14.00
CA PRO A 145 -16.04 -20.28 -13.87
C PRO A 145 -16.46 -21.57 -13.18
N THR A 146 -17.00 -21.45 -11.96
CA THR A 146 -17.67 -22.58 -11.31
C THR A 146 -18.78 -23.00 -12.25
N GLU A 147 -18.68 -24.17 -12.87
CA GLU A 147 -19.80 -24.76 -13.59
C GLU A 147 -20.91 -25.02 -12.56
N ASN A 148 -21.79 -24.05 -12.36
CA ASN A 148 -23.05 -24.31 -11.68
C ASN A 148 -23.80 -25.32 -12.55
N PRO A 149 -24.15 -26.51 -12.02
CA PRO A 149 -25.01 -27.41 -12.74
C PRO A 149 -26.30 -26.66 -13.09
N LEU A 150 -26.73 -26.74 -14.35
CA LEU A 150 -28.02 -26.23 -14.79
C LEU A 150 -29.12 -26.72 -13.82
N PRO A 151 -29.98 -25.84 -13.28
CA PRO A 151 -31.09 -26.30 -12.46
C PRO A 151 -32.00 -27.20 -13.32
N ASP A 152 -32.29 -28.40 -12.80
CA ASP A 152 -33.25 -29.32 -13.39
C ASP A 152 -34.61 -28.61 -13.52
N SER A 153 -35.02 -28.39 -14.76
CA SER A 153 -36.27 -27.77 -15.18
C SER A 153 -37.48 -28.67 -14.88
N SER A 154 -37.70 -29.02 -13.61
CA SER A 154 -38.74 -29.98 -13.22
C SER A 154 -39.38 -29.65 -11.88
N LYS A 155 -40.03 -28.48 -11.77
CA LYS A 155 -41.36 -28.28 -11.12
C LYS A 155 -41.68 -26.79 -10.98
N GLY A 156 -42.76 -26.37 -11.63
CA GLY A 156 -43.44 -25.12 -11.31
C GLY A 156 -44.22 -25.23 -10.01
N ASP A 157 -44.47 -24.09 -9.37
CA ASP A 157 -45.84 -23.61 -9.19
C ASP A 157 -45.86 -22.16 -8.66
N SER A 158 -46.78 -21.40 -9.23
CA SER A 158 -47.05 -19.97 -9.09
C SER A 158 -47.53 -19.53 -7.70
N LYS A 159 -47.21 -18.28 -7.34
CA LYS A 159 -48.08 -17.28 -6.68
C LYS A 159 -47.30 -15.95 -6.62
N SER A 160 -47.58 -14.95 -7.45
CA SER A 160 -48.55 -13.86 -7.21
C SER A 160 -48.53 -13.33 -5.77
N ASP A 161 -47.98 -12.12 -5.55
CA ASP A 161 -48.79 -10.97 -5.14
C ASP A 161 -47.99 -9.66 -5.26
N VAL A 162 -48.71 -8.61 -5.65
CA VAL A 162 -48.28 -7.25 -5.94
C VAL A 162 -48.39 -6.39 -4.67
N GLU A 163 -47.42 -5.49 -4.53
CA GLU A 163 -47.30 -4.22 -3.77
C GLU A 163 -48.60 -3.52 -3.25
N PRO A 164 -48.58 -2.53 -2.31
CA PRO A 164 -47.52 -1.52 -2.14
C PRO A 164 -47.25 -0.98 -0.72
N SER A 165 -46.23 -0.12 -0.58
CA SER A 165 -46.11 0.80 0.54
C SER A 165 -45.65 2.17 0.04
N THR A 166 -46.61 3.09 0.02
CA THR A 166 -46.38 4.54 0.05
C THR A 166 -46.37 4.99 1.50
N GLU A 167 -45.31 5.65 1.97
CA GLU A 167 -45.48 6.83 2.83
C GLU A 167 -44.18 7.66 2.86
N VAL A 168 -44.35 8.96 2.62
CA VAL A 168 -43.36 10.02 2.73
C VAL A 168 -43.46 10.63 4.12
N ALA A 169 -42.33 10.89 4.78
CA ALA A 169 -42.25 11.94 5.80
C ALA A 169 -40.79 12.39 5.99
N SER A 170 -40.52 13.60 5.52
CA SER A 170 -39.40 14.46 5.88
C SER A 170 -39.58 15.01 7.30
N GLU A 171 -38.54 15.07 8.12
CA GLU A 171 -38.40 16.05 9.21
C GLU A 171 -36.93 16.23 9.66
N ASP A 172 -36.47 17.47 9.51
CA ASP A 172 -35.41 18.29 10.13
C ASP A 172 -33.95 17.79 10.41
N PRO A 173 -32.92 18.54 9.97
CA PRO A 173 -31.52 18.35 10.35
C PRO A 173 -31.13 19.32 11.47
N GLU A 174 -31.22 18.91 12.73
CA GLU A 174 -30.50 19.58 13.82
C GLU A 174 -29.54 18.63 14.54
N ASN A 175 -28.25 18.99 14.43
CA ASN A 175 -27.32 18.99 15.55
C ASN A 175 -26.89 17.63 16.13
N ILE A 176 -25.88 17.02 15.49
CA ILE A 176 -24.84 16.30 16.24
C ILE A 176 -23.48 16.85 15.81
N ARG A 177 -23.10 17.97 16.42
CA ARG A 177 -21.69 18.33 16.59
C ARG A 177 -21.11 17.35 17.60
N ALA A 178 -20.60 16.21 17.13
CA ALA A 178 -19.76 15.34 17.95
C ALA A 178 -18.46 16.10 18.28
N PRO A 179 -17.97 16.06 19.53
CA PRO A 179 -16.73 16.71 19.89
C PRO A 179 -15.56 16.03 19.16
N LEU A 180 -14.69 16.85 18.58
CA LEU A 180 -13.36 16.45 18.12
C LEU A 180 -12.64 15.75 19.28
N PRO A 181 -12.08 14.54 19.11
CA PRO A 181 -11.17 14.00 20.12
C PRO A 181 -9.96 14.93 20.21
N GLU A 182 -9.67 15.34 21.45
CA GLU A 182 -8.49 16.11 21.84
C GLU A 182 -7.22 15.46 21.29
N ALA A 183 -6.30 16.32 20.86
CA ALA A 183 -4.97 15.94 20.38
C ALA A 183 -4.26 15.03 21.40
N ALA A 184 -4.05 13.77 21.00
CA ALA A 184 -2.99 12.96 21.57
C ALA A 184 -1.69 13.34 20.86
N SER A 185 -0.80 13.94 21.64
CA SER A 185 0.59 14.19 21.28
C SER A 185 1.36 12.89 21.10
N ASP A 186 2.26 12.92 20.12
CA ASP A 186 3.41 12.03 19.90
C ASP A 186 3.12 10.68 19.22
N ASP A 187 3.50 10.60 17.93
CA ASP A 187 4.24 9.49 17.28
C ASP A 187 4.15 9.60 15.75
N HIS A 188 4.91 10.53 15.16
CA HIS A 188 5.01 10.70 13.70
C HIS A 188 5.76 9.55 12.98
N GLU A 189 6.21 8.52 13.72
CA GLU A 189 6.82 7.30 13.18
C GLU A 189 5.81 6.19 12.85
N ASN A 190 4.54 6.31 13.28
CA ASN A 190 3.64 5.15 13.31
C ASN A 190 2.65 5.05 12.14
N ILE A 191 2.42 6.09 11.33
CA ILE A 191 1.35 6.03 10.30
C ILE A 191 1.71 5.04 9.17
N GLY A 192 2.99 4.96 8.79
CA GLY A 192 3.47 3.99 7.79
C GLY A 192 3.45 2.55 8.32
N ALA A 193 3.94 2.35 9.55
CA ALA A 193 3.98 1.04 10.19
C ALA A 193 2.58 0.48 10.52
N THR A 194 1.63 1.35 10.92
CA THR A 194 0.22 0.97 11.13
C THR A 194 -0.45 0.53 9.83
N LEU A 195 -0.20 1.21 8.70
CA LEU A 195 -0.78 0.82 7.41
C LEU A 195 -0.20 -0.50 6.88
N VAL A 196 1.11 -0.72 7.04
CA VAL A 196 1.76 -2.00 6.69
C VAL A 196 1.22 -3.13 7.57
N GLY A 197 1.07 -2.90 8.88
CA GLY A 197 0.47 -3.86 9.80
C GLY A 197 -0.96 -4.24 9.41
N ALA A 198 -1.80 -3.25 9.11
CA ALA A 198 -3.18 -3.49 8.67
C ALA A 198 -3.27 -4.25 7.33
N ALA A 199 -2.37 -3.96 6.38
CA ALA A 199 -2.29 -4.67 5.12
C ALA A 199 -1.86 -6.13 5.32
N LEU A 200 -0.85 -6.37 6.17
CA LEU A 200 -0.38 -7.71 6.50
C LEU A 200 -1.47 -8.52 7.21
N ALA A 201 -2.15 -7.93 8.20
CA ALA A 201 -3.29 -8.53 8.89
C ALA A 201 -4.40 -8.96 7.91
N LYS A 202 -4.76 -8.06 6.98
CA LYS A 202 -5.76 -8.37 5.96
C LYS A 202 -5.31 -9.47 5.00
N ALA A 203 -4.04 -9.47 4.58
CA ALA A 203 -3.50 -10.50 3.71
C ALA A 203 -3.50 -11.86 4.40
N ALA A 204 -3.11 -11.92 5.68
CA ALA A 204 -3.16 -13.12 6.49
C ALA A 204 -4.59 -13.65 6.67
N ALA A 205 -5.59 -12.76 6.74
CA ALA A 205 -7.00 -13.15 6.81
C ALA A 205 -7.50 -13.80 5.50
N GLU A 206 -6.92 -13.44 4.37
CA GLU A 206 -7.29 -13.97 3.05
C GLU A 206 -6.61 -15.31 2.75
N ASP A 207 -5.32 -15.44 3.06
CA ASP A 207 -4.53 -16.66 2.82
C ASP A 207 -3.37 -16.81 3.84
N PRO A 208 -3.62 -17.40 5.02
CA PRO A 208 -2.60 -17.53 6.06
C PRO A 208 -1.46 -18.47 5.67
N GLU A 209 -1.70 -19.46 4.81
CA GLU A 209 -0.67 -20.41 4.37
C GLU A 209 0.40 -19.69 3.52
N SER A 210 -0.03 -18.99 2.47
CA SER A 210 0.89 -18.25 1.60
C SER A 210 1.61 -17.12 2.35
N ILE A 211 0.91 -16.43 3.26
CA ILE A 211 1.50 -15.36 4.06
C ILE A 211 2.49 -15.91 5.08
N GLY A 212 2.20 -17.05 5.70
CA GLY A 212 3.13 -17.70 6.61
C GLY A 212 4.44 -18.09 5.94
N ALA A 213 4.37 -18.71 4.76
CA ALA A 213 5.57 -19.04 3.98
C ALA A 213 6.38 -17.79 3.59
N ALA A 214 5.71 -16.71 3.16
CA ALA A 214 6.37 -15.45 2.83
C ALA A 214 7.01 -14.79 4.06
N LEU A 215 6.36 -14.90 5.22
CA LEU A 215 6.85 -14.39 6.49
C LEU A 215 8.09 -15.14 6.95
N ALA A 216 8.12 -16.47 6.80
CA ALA A 216 9.28 -17.30 7.12
C ALA A 216 10.50 -16.90 6.27
N GLU A 217 10.31 -16.77 4.95
CA GLU A 217 11.37 -16.33 4.04
C GLU A 217 11.87 -14.92 4.39
N ALA A 218 10.95 -13.97 4.60
CA ALA A 218 11.31 -12.59 4.90
C ALA A 218 12.00 -12.44 6.26
N ALA A 219 11.58 -13.22 7.28
CA ALA A 219 12.22 -13.23 8.58
C ALA A 219 13.65 -13.81 8.52
N SER A 220 13.93 -14.70 7.57
CA SER A 220 15.29 -15.23 7.37
C SER A 220 16.26 -14.20 6.80
N GLU A 221 15.74 -13.20 6.08
CA GLU A 221 16.50 -12.09 5.51
C GLU A 221 16.68 -10.95 6.52
N ASP A 222 15.59 -10.52 7.17
CA ASP A 222 15.60 -9.41 8.14
C ASP A 222 14.55 -9.60 9.26
N PRO A 223 14.89 -10.31 10.36
CA PRO A 223 13.95 -10.58 11.43
C PRO A 223 13.57 -9.32 12.22
N GLU A 224 14.41 -8.28 12.24
CA GLU A 224 14.14 -7.05 13.01
C GLU A 224 12.98 -6.27 12.37
N SER A 225 13.08 -6.02 11.06
CA SER A 225 12.02 -5.33 10.31
C SER A 225 10.71 -6.13 10.30
N ILE A 226 10.79 -7.45 10.18
CA ILE A 226 9.61 -8.33 10.21
C ILE A 226 8.96 -8.35 11.59
N GLY A 227 9.76 -8.37 12.66
CA GLY A 227 9.24 -8.26 14.02
C GLY A 227 8.44 -6.98 14.25
N ALA A 228 8.94 -5.84 13.78
CA ALA A 228 8.22 -4.57 13.86
C ALA A 228 6.89 -4.60 13.08
N ALA A 229 6.87 -5.18 11.88
CA ALA A 229 5.66 -5.33 11.08
C ALA A 229 4.64 -6.27 11.74
N LEU A 230 5.10 -7.38 12.32
CA LEU A 230 4.26 -8.34 13.03
C LEU A 230 3.61 -7.74 14.27
N ALA A 231 4.35 -6.94 15.05
CA ALA A 231 3.79 -6.25 16.21
C ALA A 231 2.60 -5.36 15.82
N LYS A 232 2.71 -4.63 14.70
CA LYS A 232 1.63 -3.78 14.18
C LYS A 232 0.48 -4.61 13.61
N ALA A 233 0.77 -5.66 12.87
CA ALA A 233 -0.26 -6.50 12.29
C ALA A 233 -1.07 -7.25 13.34
N ALA A 234 -0.40 -7.79 14.37
CA ALA A 234 -1.05 -8.48 15.48
C ALA A 234 -1.93 -7.53 16.32
N ALA A 235 -1.60 -6.24 16.38
CA ALA A 235 -2.44 -5.23 17.04
C ALA A 235 -3.75 -4.96 16.27
N GLU A 236 -3.73 -5.14 14.95
CA GLU A 236 -4.90 -4.96 14.08
C GLU A 236 -5.79 -6.21 14.04
N ASP A 237 -5.19 -7.39 13.81
CA ASP A 237 -5.90 -8.67 13.79
C ASP A 237 -5.01 -9.81 14.28
N PRO A 238 -5.02 -10.11 15.60
CA PRO A 238 -4.22 -11.18 16.16
C PRO A 238 -4.69 -12.56 15.71
N GLU A 239 -5.96 -12.72 15.29
CA GLU A 239 -6.50 -14.02 14.89
C GLU A 239 -5.86 -14.47 13.57
N SER A 240 -5.98 -13.62 12.56
CA SER A 240 -5.43 -13.86 11.23
C SER A 240 -3.89 -13.96 11.25
N ILE A 241 -3.22 -13.12 12.04
CA ILE A 241 -1.77 -13.17 12.18
C ILE A 241 -1.31 -14.42 12.93
N GLY A 242 -2.09 -14.89 13.91
CA GLY A 242 -1.81 -16.16 14.57
C GLY A 242 -1.84 -17.33 13.58
N ALA A 243 -2.84 -17.41 12.71
CA ALA A 243 -2.91 -18.45 11.69
C ALA A 243 -1.70 -18.44 10.74
N ALA A 244 -1.26 -17.26 10.28
CA ALA A 244 -0.08 -17.13 9.44
C ALA A 244 1.23 -17.46 10.18
N LEU A 245 1.32 -17.13 11.47
CA LEU A 245 2.49 -17.44 12.31
C LEU A 245 2.66 -18.94 12.54
N ALA A 246 1.55 -19.68 12.70
CA ALA A 246 1.59 -21.14 12.82
C ALA A 246 2.21 -21.77 11.56
N GLU A 247 1.80 -21.31 10.38
CA GLU A 247 2.40 -21.78 9.13
C GLU A 247 3.87 -21.37 9.02
N ALA A 248 4.18 -20.10 9.29
CA ALA A 248 5.54 -19.57 9.18
C ALA A 248 6.55 -20.31 10.08
N ALA A 249 6.15 -20.61 11.31
CA ALA A 249 6.98 -21.32 12.27
C ALA A 249 7.21 -22.80 11.87
N SER A 250 6.30 -23.40 11.10
CA SER A 250 6.49 -24.74 10.54
C SER A 250 7.55 -24.77 9.43
N GLU A 251 7.72 -23.66 8.70
CA GLU A 251 8.68 -23.51 7.61
C GLU A 251 10.08 -23.12 8.10
N ASP A 252 10.20 -22.06 8.92
CA ASP A 252 11.47 -21.63 9.52
C ASP A 252 11.30 -21.12 10.97
N PRO A 253 11.33 -22.03 11.96
CA PRO A 253 11.11 -21.66 13.36
C PRO A 253 12.24 -20.80 13.96
N GLU A 254 13.47 -20.87 13.43
CA GLU A 254 14.60 -20.10 13.99
C GLU A 254 14.46 -18.62 13.62
N SER A 255 14.23 -18.34 12.34
CA SER A 255 14.05 -16.98 11.84
C SER A 255 12.77 -16.34 12.37
N ILE A 256 11.67 -17.09 12.41
CA ILE A 256 10.39 -16.61 12.98
C ILE A 256 10.52 -16.39 14.48
N GLY A 257 11.24 -17.24 15.21
CA GLY A 257 11.53 -17.03 16.62
C GLY A 257 12.28 -15.72 16.90
N ALA A 258 13.24 -15.35 16.03
CA ALA A 258 13.96 -14.08 16.14
C ALA A 258 13.04 -12.88 15.86
N ALA A 259 12.23 -12.95 14.81
CA ALA A 259 11.26 -11.90 14.49
C ALA A 259 10.21 -11.72 15.60
N LEU A 260 9.71 -12.81 16.18
CA LEU A 260 8.78 -12.78 17.31
C LEU A 260 9.38 -12.17 18.56
N ALA A 261 10.68 -12.39 18.82
CA ALA A 261 11.37 -11.76 19.94
C ALA A 261 11.39 -10.23 19.80
N GLU A 262 11.65 -9.72 18.59
CA GLU A 262 11.60 -8.30 18.27
C GLU A 262 10.16 -7.75 18.31
N ALA A 263 9.20 -8.51 17.78
CA ALA A 263 7.79 -8.14 17.82
C ALA A 263 7.28 -7.99 19.27
N ALA A 264 7.65 -8.93 20.13
CA ALA A 264 7.27 -8.93 21.54
C ALA A 264 7.94 -7.82 22.35
N SER A 265 9.12 -7.31 21.96
CA SER A 265 9.67 -6.09 22.58
C SER A 265 8.91 -4.83 22.20
N ASN A 266 8.27 -4.81 21.03
CA ASN A 266 7.48 -3.68 20.55
C ASN A 266 6.04 -3.70 21.06
N ASP A 267 5.36 -4.85 20.99
CA ASP A 267 3.99 -5.03 21.51
C ASP A 267 3.77 -6.47 22.04
N PRO A 268 4.08 -6.74 23.31
CA PRO A 268 3.97 -8.08 23.88
C PRO A 268 2.52 -8.54 24.07
N GLU A 269 1.55 -7.63 24.18
CA GLU A 269 0.14 -7.99 24.41
C GLU A 269 -0.48 -8.51 23.13
N SER A 270 -0.33 -7.77 22.04
CA SER A 270 -0.86 -8.16 20.73
C SER A 270 -0.19 -9.42 20.18
N ILE A 271 1.14 -9.52 20.32
CA ILE A 271 1.88 -10.73 19.92
C ILE A 271 1.52 -11.92 20.80
N GLY A 272 1.31 -11.73 22.10
CA GLY A 272 0.82 -12.78 22.99
C GLY A 272 -0.55 -13.31 22.58
N ALA A 273 -1.45 -12.44 22.12
CA ALA A 273 -2.76 -12.83 21.59
C ALA A 273 -2.64 -13.62 20.28
N ALA A 274 -1.80 -13.17 19.34
CA ALA A 274 -1.56 -13.87 18.08
C ALA A 274 -0.92 -15.26 18.30
N LEU A 275 0.05 -15.37 19.20
CA LEU A 275 0.65 -16.66 19.57
C LEU A 275 -0.35 -17.62 20.23
N ALA A 276 -1.28 -17.10 21.04
CA ALA A 276 -2.33 -17.91 21.63
C ALA A 276 -3.29 -18.46 20.57
N GLU A 277 -3.61 -17.66 19.54
CA GLU A 277 -4.42 -18.13 18.42
C GLU A 277 -3.68 -19.16 17.58
N ALA A 278 -2.43 -18.90 17.28
CA ALA A 278 -1.59 -19.80 16.50
C ALA A 278 -1.45 -21.18 17.19
N ALA A 279 -1.25 -21.21 18.51
CA ALA A 279 -1.25 -22.44 19.30
C ALA A 279 -2.62 -23.13 19.39
N SER A 280 -3.72 -22.39 19.19
CA SER A 280 -5.08 -22.96 19.08
C SER A 280 -5.31 -23.64 17.74
N ASN A 281 -4.75 -23.08 16.66
CA ASN A 281 -4.86 -23.60 15.30
C ASN A 281 -3.93 -24.79 15.05
N ASP A 282 -2.66 -24.69 15.45
CA ASP A 282 -1.71 -25.80 15.43
C ASP A 282 -0.79 -25.78 16.67
N PRO A 283 -1.10 -26.58 17.71
CA PRO A 283 -0.33 -26.61 18.95
C PRO A 283 1.12 -27.09 18.80
N GLU A 284 1.47 -27.75 17.70
CA GLU A 284 2.84 -28.25 17.46
C GLU A 284 3.70 -27.24 16.68
N SER A 285 3.10 -26.16 16.17
CA SER A 285 3.77 -25.16 15.32
C SER A 285 4.56 -24.08 16.08
N ILE A 286 4.27 -23.84 17.37
CA ILE A 286 4.83 -22.74 18.18
C ILE A 286 5.57 -23.21 19.43
#